data_AF-A0AAW7CXK7-F1
#
_entry.id   AF-A0AAW7CXK7-F1
#
_cell.length_a   1.000
_cell.length_b   1.000
_cell.length_c   1.000
_cell.angle_alpha   90.00
_cell.angle_beta   90.00
_cell.angle_gamma   90.00
#
_symmetry.space_group_name_H-M   'P 1'
#
loop_
_entity.id
_entity.type
_entity.pdbx_description
1 polymer ?
#
loop_
_entity_poly.entity_id
_entity_poly.type
_entity_poly.pdbx_seq_one_letter_code
_entity_poly.pdbx_strand_id
1 'polypeptide(L)'
;MKNYLILFFALVGYSCLAQQFRVDWKDIPEHWCEKLDTLGQDGLPILSEEEGLFLADYFKQEGQSLDLKGKKIAFICSVSKTDKARFFQDVRSRYFELNRSVSCRLYVFDENQNEQTGGYDGAIVFWSKRMLKPKKIISILKSS
;
A
#
# COMPACT_ATOMS: atom_id res chain seq x y z
N MET A 1 -18.31 20.47 33.76
CA MET A 1 -17.09 20.88 33.04
C MET A 1 -16.39 19.64 32.51
N LYS A 2 -16.54 19.35 31.21
CA LYS A 2 -15.69 18.41 30.47
C LYS A 2 -15.34 19.13 29.18
N ASN A 3 -14.12 19.66 29.13
CA ASN A 3 -13.60 20.34 27.94
C ASN A 3 -13.33 19.26 26.89
N TYR A 4 -14.15 19.20 25.85
CA TYR A 4 -13.80 18.48 24.63
C TYR A 4 -12.78 19.33 23.88
N LEU A 5 -11.50 18.96 23.98
CA LEU A 5 -10.46 19.49 23.11
C LEU A 5 -10.65 18.85 21.72
N ILE A 6 -11.51 19.44 20.90
CA ILE A 6 -11.61 19.08 19.48
C ILE A 6 -10.43 19.76 18.78
N LEU A 7 -9.38 18.99 18.50
CA LEU A 7 -8.26 19.44 17.66
C LEU A 7 -8.72 19.52 16.20
N PHE A 8 -9.21 20.70 15.82
CA PHE A 8 -9.36 21.09 14.42
C PHE A 8 -7.96 21.32 13.82
N PHE A 9 -7.42 20.33 13.08
CA PHE A 9 -6.23 20.56 12.27
C PHE A 9 -6.62 21.38 11.03
N ALA A 10 -6.52 22.70 11.17
CA ALA A 10 -6.59 23.63 10.06
C ALA A 10 -5.35 23.46 9.15
N LEU A 11 -5.63 23.21 7.86
CA LEU A 11 -4.83 23.52 6.67
C LEU A 11 -3.34 23.79 6.92
N VAL A 12 -2.54 22.73 6.99
CA VAL A 12 -1.13 22.82 6.63
C VAL A 12 -1.06 22.54 5.14
N GLY A 13 -0.54 23.49 4.36
CA GLY A 13 -0.12 23.24 2.99
C GLY A 13 0.93 22.13 2.99
N TYR A 14 0.49 20.89 2.84
CA TYR A 14 1.38 19.75 2.66
C TYR A 14 1.99 19.93 1.28
N SER A 15 3.26 20.30 1.25
CA SER A 15 4.09 20.05 0.10
C SER A 15 4.03 18.56 -0.23
N CYS A 16 3.21 18.19 -1.22
CA CYS A 16 3.42 17.17 -2.25
C CYS A 16 4.28 15.96 -1.82
N LEU A 17 3.87 15.25 -0.77
CA LEU A 17 4.53 14.02 -0.32
C LEU A 17 3.47 12.94 -0.15
N ALA A 18 3.64 11.85 -0.90
CA ALA A 18 2.80 10.67 -0.78
C ALA A 18 2.70 10.23 0.69
N GLN A 19 1.49 9.92 1.16
CA GLN A 19 1.30 9.38 2.51
C GLN A 19 1.90 7.98 2.56
N GLN A 20 2.65 7.67 3.63
CA GLN A 20 3.41 6.43 3.73
C GLN A 20 2.89 5.56 4.87
N PHE A 21 2.47 4.35 4.52
CA PHE A 21 2.06 3.34 5.50
C PHE A 21 3.13 2.25 5.54
N ARG A 22 3.67 2.02 6.74
CA ARG A 22 4.55 0.87 7.02
C ARG A 22 3.68 -0.29 7.49
N VAL A 23 4.06 -1.50 7.09
CA VAL A 23 3.55 -2.69 7.76
C VAL A 23 4.20 -2.77 9.13
N ASP A 24 3.40 -2.60 10.18
CA ASP A 24 3.78 -2.84 11.58
C ASP A 24 3.29 -4.21 12.07
N TRP A 25 2.70 -4.98 11.16
CA TRP A 25 1.90 -6.14 11.47
C TRP A 25 2.77 -7.40 11.59
N LYS A 26 2.69 -8.08 12.75
CA LYS A 26 3.42 -9.33 13.02
C LYS A 26 2.69 -10.57 12.48
N ASP A 27 1.36 -10.60 12.53
CA ASP A 27 0.57 -11.82 12.26
C ASP A 27 -0.72 -11.52 11.47
N ILE A 28 -0.80 -11.85 10.16
CA ILE A 28 -1.98 -11.59 9.29
C ILE A 28 -3.30 -11.99 10.00
N PRO A 29 -4.37 -11.16 9.97
CA PRO A 29 -5.62 -11.51 10.63
C PRO A 29 -6.12 -12.89 10.17
N GLU A 30 -6.57 -13.72 11.11
CA GLU A 30 -6.92 -15.12 10.84
C GLU A 30 -7.92 -15.28 9.70
N HIS A 31 -8.93 -14.40 9.62
CA HIS A 31 -9.94 -14.42 8.57
C HIS A 31 -9.40 -14.19 7.15
N TRP A 32 -8.20 -13.60 7.00
CA TRP A 32 -7.55 -13.46 5.70
C TRP A 32 -6.80 -14.72 5.28
N CYS A 33 -6.44 -15.61 6.20
CA CYS A 33 -5.57 -16.76 5.94
C CYS A 33 -6.17 -17.70 4.89
N GLU A 34 -7.47 -17.96 4.98
CA GLU A 34 -8.22 -18.82 4.05
C GLU A 34 -8.34 -18.20 2.65
N LYS A 35 -8.20 -16.88 2.55
CA LYS A 35 -8.35 -16.12 1.30
C LYS A 35 -7.02 -15.75 0.65
N LEU A 36 -5.88 -15.90 1.34
CA LEU A 36 -4.59 -15.47 0.80
C LEU A 36 -4.27 -16.12 -0.56
N ASP A 37 -4.72 -17.37 -0.79
CA ASP A 37 -4.54 -18.09 -2.05
C ASP A 37 -5.40 -17.55 -3.20
N THR A 38 -6.46 -16.80 -2.92
CA THR A 38 -7.34 -16.22 -3.95
C THR A 38 -6.93 -14.81 -4.35
N LEU A 39 -6.08 -14.14 -3.57
CA LEU A 39 -5.63 -12.77 -3.84
C LEU A 39 -4.49 -12.71 -4.86
N GLY A 40 -4.49 -11.66 -5.68
CA GLY A 40 -3.39 -11.40 -6.61
C GLY A 40 -3.40 -12.25 -7.87
N GLN A 41 -4.53 -12.88 -8.21
CA GLN A 41 -4.61 -13.85 -9.31
C GLN A 41 -4.72 -13.20 -10.69
N ASP A 42 -5.26 -11.98 -10.76
CA ASP A 42 -5.32 -11.23 -12.01
C ASP A 42 -4.05 -10.38 -12.23
N GLY A 43 -3.71 -10.14 -13.49
CA GLY A 43 -2.56 -9.31 -13.88
C GLY A 43 -2.84 -7.81 -13.91
N LEU A 44 -3.97 -7.34 -13.38
CA LEU A 44 -4.43 -5.96 -13.52
C LEU A 44 -3.86 -5.09 -12.39
N PRO A 45 -3.53 -3.81 -12.64
CA PRO A 45 -3.07 -2.91 -11.56
C PRO A 45 -4.21 -2.44 -10.65
N ILE A 46 -5.47 -2.70 -11.01
CA ILE A 46 -6.65 -2.30 -10.23
C ILE A 46 -6.90 -3.37 -9.18
N LEU A 47 -7.09 -2.94 -7.94
CA LEU A 47 -7.42 -3.84 -6.84
C LEU A 47 -8.88 -4.27 -6.89
N SER A 48 -9.12 -5.56 -6.71
CA SER A 48 -10.46 -6.07 -6.42
C SER A 48 -10.94 -5.56 -5.06
N GLU A 49 -12.23 -5.75 -4.75
CA GLU A 49 -12.77 -5.40 -3.44
C GLU A 49 -12.07 -6.16 -2.32
N GLU A 50 -11.84 -7.47 -2.50
CA GLU A 50 -11.15 -8.30 -1.50
C GLU A 50 -9.69 -7.91 -1.34
N GLU A 51 -8.97 -7.63 -2.44
CA GLU A 51 -7.58 -7.16 -2.38
C GLU A 51 -7.48 -5.80 -1.69
N GLY A 52 -8.40 -4.89 -1.97
CA GLY A 52 -8.46 -3.58 -1.34
C GLY A 52 -8.71 -3.68 0.16
N LEU A 53 -9.64 -4.53 0.59
CA LEU A 53 -9.91 -4.78 2.01
C LEU A 53 -8.70 -5.42 2.70
N PHE A 54 -8.09 -6.43 2.09
CA PHE A 54 -6.89 -7.06 2.64
C PHE A 54 -5.77 -6.04 2.83
N LEU A 55 -5.46 -5.24 1.81
CA LEU A 55 -4.38 -4.27 1.87
C LEU A 55 -4.69 -3.14 2.85
N ALA A 56 -5.95 -2.73 3.00
CA ALA A 56 -6.37 -1.76 3.99
C ALA A 56 -6.08 -2.25 5.41
N ASP A 57 -6.41 -3.51 5.71
CA ASP A 57 -6.07 -4.15 7.00
C ASP A 57 -4.56 -4.35 7.17
N TYR A 58 -3.88 -4.79 6.10
CA TYR A 58 -2.45 -5.09 6.10
C TYR A 58 -1.56 -3.85 6.34
N PHE A 59 -2.01 -2.67 5.88
CA PHE A 59 -1.36 -1.39 6.11
C PHE A 59 -2.02 -0.54 7.20
N LYS A 60 -2.98 -1.10 7.95
CA LYS A 60 -3.75 -0.37 8.95
C LYS A 60 -2.83 0.23 10.02
N GLN A 61 -3.04 1.52 10.30
CA GLN A 61 -2.40 2.23 11.38
C GLN A 61 -3.47 2.77 12.33
N GLU A 62 -3.17 2.79 13.62
CA GLU A 62 -4.11 3.27 14.63
C GLU A 62 -4.53 4.73 14.32
N GLY A 63 -5.83 4.98 14.31
CA GLY A 63 -6.40 6.29 14.02
C GLY A 63 -6.41 6.71 12.53
N GLN A 64 -6.04 5.82 11.59
CA GLN A 64 -6.07 6.11 10.16
C GLN A 64 -7.04 5.18 9.41
N SER A 65 -7.94 5.75 8.62
CA SER A 65 -8.79 5.02 7.68
C SER A 65 -8.11 4.96 6.32
N LEU A 66 -7.99 3.76 5.76
CA LEU A 66 -7.41 3.53 4.45
C LEU A 66 -8.44 2.79 3.58
N ASP A 67 -8.80 3.38 2.43
CA ASP A 67 -9.68 2.75 1.44
C ASP A 67 -8.90 2.49 0.14
N LEU A 68 -8.73 1.21 -0.17
CA LEU A 68 -7.99 0.73 -1.35
C LEU A 68 -8.90 0.00 -2.35
N LYS A 69 -10.21 -0.06 -2.10
CA LYS A 69 -11.14 -0.77 -2.98
C LYS A 69 -11.21 -0.08 -4.35
N GLY A 70 -10.99 -0.86 -5.42
CA GLY A 70 -10.99 -0.36 -6.80
C GLY A 70 -9.84 0.60 -7.14
N LYS A 71 -8.88 0.80 -6.23
CA LYS A 71 -7.75 1.69 -6.46
C LYS A 71 -6.74 1.05 -7.40
N LYS A 72 -6.15 1.86 -8.28
CA LYS A 72 -5.08 1.44 -9.18
C LYS A 72 -3.75 1.57 -8.46
N ILE A 73 -3.17 0.46 -8.03
CA ILE A 73 -1.94 0.42 -7.22
C ILE A 73 -0.81 -0.21 -8.00
N ALA A 74 0.35 0.46 -8.01
CA ALA A 74 1.55 -0.10 -8.61
C ALA A 74 2.30 -1.00 -7.63
N PHE A 75 2.83 -2.12 -8.12
CA PHE A 75 3.68 -3.01 -7.33
C PHE A 75 5.14 -2.83 -7.76
N ILE A 76 6.03 -2.54 -6.82
CA ILE A 76 7.44 -2.26 -7.07
C ILE A 76 8.31 -3.12 -6.16
N CYS A 77 9.04 -4.06 -6.75
CA CYS A 77 10.03 -4.87 -6.05
C CYS A 77 11.39 -4.17 -6.11
N SER A 78 11.92 -3.77 -4.96
CA SER A 78 13.14 -2.98 -4.80
C SER A 78 13.09 -1.63 -5.55
N VAL A 79 13.37 -1.63 -6.86
CA VAL A 79 13.39 -0.44 -7.74
C VAL A 79 12.76 -0.73 -9.12
N SER A 80 12.15 -1.90 -9.31
CA SER A 80 11.56 -2.33 -10.57
C SER A 80 10.07 -2.57 -10.41
N LYS A 81 9.28 -2.07 -11.36
CA LYS A 81 7.85 -2.36 -11.42
C LYS A 81 7.64 -3.86 -11.67
N THR A 82 6.62 -4.43 -11.04
CA THR A 82 6.22 -5.83 -11.16
C THR A 82 4.70 -5.90 -11.06
N ASP A 83 4.14 -7.11 -11.09
CA ASP A 83 2.72 -7.37 -10.99
C ASP A 83 2.27 -7.57 -9.53
N LYS A 84 0.94 -7.58 -9.33
CA LYS A 84 0.35 -7.87 -8.03
C LYS A 84 0.63 -9.32 -7.59
N ALA A 85 0.63 -10.26 -8.55
CA ALA A 85 0.75 -11.69 -8.27
C ALA A 85 2.03 -12.01 -7.51
N ARG A 86 3.14 -11.36 -7.91
CA ARG A 86 4.42 -11.48 -7.22
C ARG A 86 4.36 -11.01 -5.77
N PHE A 87 3.72 -9.86 -5.52
CA PHE A 87 3.58 -9.34 -4.16
C PHE A 87 2.77 -10.29 -3.27
N PHE A 88 1.60 -10.75 -3.76
CA PHE A 88 0.75 -11.65 -2.99
C PHE A 88 1.37 -13.04 -2.79
N GLN A 89 2.16 -13.52 -3.75
CA GLN A 89 2.96 -14.74 -3.58
C GLN A 89 3.97 -14.59 -2.44
N ASP A 90 4.68 -13.46 -2.37
CA ASP A 90 5.63 -13.19 -1.29
C ASP A 90 4.92 -13.04 0.07
N VAL A 91 3.72 -12.45 0.10
CA VAL A 91 2.87 -12.37 1.31
C VAL A 91 2.50 -13.77 1.80
N ARG A 92 2.00 -14.64 0.91
CA ARG A 92 1.66 -16.04 1.22
C ARG A 92 2.85 -16.82 1.79
N SER A 93 3.96 -16.84 1.05
CA SER A 93 5.17 -17.57 1.44
C SER A 93 5.67 -17.09 2.81
N ARG A 94 5.73 -15.77 3.02
CA ARG A 94 6.18 -15.21 4.30
C ARG A 94 5.26 -15.53 5.46
N TYR A 95 3.96 -15.57 5.23
CA TYR A 95 3.00 -15.96 6.25
C TYR A 95 3.12 -17.44 6.59
N PHE A 96 2.95 -18.34 5.62
CA PHE A 96 2.88 -19.78 5.88
C PHE A 96 4.22 -20.39 6.29
N GLU A 97 5.35 -19.90 5.77
CA GLU A 97 6.66 -20.50 6.06
C GLU A 97 7.33 -19.90 7.29
N LEU A 98 7.11 -18.60 7.55
CA LEU A 98 7.88 -17.85 8.55
C LEU A 98 7.02 -17.17 9.60
N ASN A 99 5.69 -17.19 9.48
CA ASN A 99 4.75 -16.38 10.26
C ASN A 99 5.20 -14.91 10.36
N ARG A 100 5.47 -14.29 9.20
CA ARG A 100 5.97 -12.91 9.11
C ARG A 100 5.34 -12.15 7.96
N SER A 101 5.32 -10.83 8.07
CA SER A 101 4.97 -9.94 6.98
C SER A 101 6.10 -9.75 5.95
N VAL A 102 5.70 -9.35 4.74
CA VAL A 102 6.63 -8.86 3.72
C VAL A 102 7.10 -7.46 4.11
N SER A 103 8.40 -7.22 4.04
CA SER A 103 8.96 -5.88 4.22
C SER A 103 8.53 -4.98 3.06
N CYS A 104 7.55 -4.12 3.33
CA CYS A 104 6.98 -3.23 2.33
C CYS A 104 6.42 -1.93 2.91
N ARG A 105 6.11 -0.99 2.02
CA ARG A 105 5.50 0.30 2.31
C ARG A 105 4.49 0.65 1.23
N LEU A 106 3.34 1.18 1.63
CA LEU A 106 2.37 1.78 0.74
C LEU A 106 2.62 3.28 0.66
N TYR A 107 2.59 3.82 -0.55
CA TYR A 107 2.63 5.24 -0.87
C TYR A 107 1.30 5.61 -1.51
N VAL A 108 0.53 6.49 -0.90
CA VAL A 108 -0.73 7.01 -1.46
C VAL A 108 -0.45 8.34 -2.14
N PHE A 109 -0.84 8.44 -3.41
CA PHE A 109 -0.59 9.59 -4.27
C PHE A 109 -1.67 10.66 -4.12
N ASP A 110 -1.26 11.93 -4.24
CA ASP A 110 -2.19 13.04 -4.45
C ASP A 110 -2.66 13.11 -5.90
N GLU A 111 -3.63 13.98 -6.20
CA GLU A 111 -4.21 14.14 -7.54
C GLU A 111 -3.15 14.41 -8.62
N ASN A 112 -2.19 15.30 -8.34
CA ASN A 112 -1.12 15.62 -9.29
C ASN A 112 -0.17 14.42 -9.50
N GLN A 113 0.16 13.66 -8.45
CA GLN A 113 0.96 12.44 -8.57
C GLN A 113 0.21 11.32 -9.30
N ASN A 114 -1.11 11.22 -9.10
CA ASN A 114 -1.98 10.29 -9.82
C ASN A 114 -1.95 10.59 -11.33
N GLU A 115 -2.17 11.85 -11.72
CA GLU A 115 -2.09 12.28 -13.12
C GLU A 115 -0.69 11.99 -13.72
N GLN A 116 0.36 12.34 -12.99
CA GLN A 116 1.74 12.14 -13.43
C GLN A 116 2.15 10.67 -13.60
N THR A 117 1.45 9.76 -12.96
CA THR A 117 1.77 8.32 -12.99
C THR A 117 0.87 7.54 -13.94
N GLY A 118 -0.02 8.20 -14.69
CA GLY A 118 -0.95 7.53 -15.59
C GLY A 118 -2.14 6.92 -14.83
N GLY A 119 -2.62 7.61 -13.81
CA GLY A 119 -3.83 7.28 -13.08
C GLY A 119 -3.64 6.35 -11.88
N TYR A 120 -2.42 6.15 -11.38
CA TYR A 120 -2.22 5.33 -10.18
C TYR A 120 -2.61 6.10 -8.93
N ASP A 121 -3.38 5.48 -8.05
CA ASP A 121 -3.72 6.02 -6.73
C ASP A 121 -2.60 5.86 -5.71
N GLY A 122 -1.62 4.99 -6.00
CA GLY A 122 -0.51 4.73 -5.12
C GLY A 122 0.45 3.65 -5.61
N ALA A 123 1.42 3.31 -4.77
CA ALA A 123 2.38 2.25 -5.02
C ALA A 123 2.73 1.49 -3.73
N ILE A 124 2.84 0.17 -3.85
CA ILE A 124 3.42 -0.70 -2.83
C ILE A 124 4.87 -0.99 -3.24
N VAL A 125 5.81 -0.55 -2.41
CA VAL A 125 7.23 -0.85 -2.56
C VAL A 125 7.62 -1.93 -1.57
N PHE A 126 8.07 -3.06 -2.07
CA PHE A 126 8.43 -4.23 -1.27
C PHE A 126 9.86 -4.70 -1.60
N TRP A 127 10.49 -5.42 -0.67
CA TRP A 127 11.89 -5.88 -0.78
C TRP A 127 12.94 -4.79 -1.04
N SER A 128 12.62 -3.54 -0.68
CA SER A 128 13.56 -2.43 -0.83
C SER A 128 14.35 -2.22 0.46
N LYS A 129 15.69 -2.30 0.35
CA LYS A 129 16.61 -2.00 1.46
C LYS A 129 16.55 -0.53 1.90
N ARG A 130 16.11 0.36 1.01
CA ARG A 130 16.05 1.81 1.23
C ARG A 130 14.62 2.30 1.09
N MET A 131 14.27 3.32 1.85
CA MET A 131 13.02 4.04 1.64
C MET A 131 13.15 4.85 0.34
N LEU A 132 12.30 4.54 -0.64
CA LEU A 132 12.28 5.30 -1.89
C LEU A 132 11.57 6.64 -1.67
N LYS A 133 12.16 7.72 -2.18
CA LYS A 133 11.49 9.02 -2.21
C LYS A 133 10.35 8.97 -3.24
N PRO A 134 9.20 9.66 -3.03
CA PRO A 134 8.09 9.70 -3.99
C PRO A 134 8.53 10.03 -5.42
N LYS A 135 9.44 10.99 -5.61
CA LYS A 135 10.02 11.32 -6.93
C LYS A 135 10.63 10.11 -7.66
N LYS A 136 11.30 9.20 -6.94
CA LYS A 136 11.89 7.99 -7.52
C LYS A 136 10.80 7.00 -7.92
N ILE A 137 9.76 6.84 -7.10
CA ILE A 137 8.60 6.00 -7.40
C ILE A 137 7.91 6.49 -8.68
N ILE A 138 7.63 7.78 -8.77
CA ILE A 138 7.04 8.40 -9.97
C ILE A 138 7.93 8.15 -11.19
N SER A 139 9.26 8.28 -11.08
CA SER A 139 10.16 8.01 -12.21
C SER A 139 10.11 6.56 -12.69
N ILE A 140 9.95 5.59 -11.78
CA ILE A 140 9.80 4.16 -12.12
C ILE A 140 8.50 3.95 -12.90
N LEU A 141 7.40 4.58 -12.46
CA LEU A 141 6.08 4.42 -13.09
C LEU A 141 6.00 5.10 -14.46
N LYS A 142 6.74 6.20 -14.68
CA LYS A 142 6.83 6.88 -15.98
C LYS A 142 7.68 6.14 -17.01
N SER A 143 8.62 5.31 -16.57
CA SER A 143 9.53 4.56 -17.45
C SER A 143 9.04 3.14 -17.78
N SER A 144 7.83 2.79 -17.36
CA SER A 144 7.26 1.44 -17.46
C SER A 144 6.23 1.34 -18.57
#